data_AF-Q9F704-F1
#
_entry.id   AF-Q9F704-F1
#
_cell.length_a   1.000
_cell.length_b   1.000
_cell.length_c   1.000
_cell.angle_alpha   90.00
_cell.angle_beta   90.00
_cell.angle_gamma   90.00
#
_symmetry.space_group_name_H-M   'P 1'
#
loop_
_entity.id
_entity.type
_entity.pdbx_description
1 polymer ?
#
loop_
_entity_poly.entity_id
_entity_poly.type
_entity_poly.pdbx_seq_one_letter_code
_entity_poly.pdbx_strand_id
1 'polypeptide(L)'
;EFSEEAILAGELTPVFFGSALTNFGVQTFLDTFLKFAPEPHGHKTVDGDEIDPLNKDFSGFVFKIQANMTHVTVTRIAFVRIVSGDS
;
A
#
# COMPACT_ATOMS: atom_id res chain seq x y z
N GLU A 1 6.94 -22.24 -13.90
CA GLU A 1 7.05 -21.10 -14.83
C GLU A 1 6.78 -19.84 -14.03
N PHE A 2 7.54 -18.77 -14.24
CA PHE A 2 7.33 -17.49 -13.57
C PHE A 2 6.22 -16.74 -14.32
N SER A 3 5.07 -16.47 -13.69
CA SER A 3 3.95 -15.72 -14.28
C SER A 3 3.68 -14.48 -13.45
N GLU A 4 3.69 -13.33 -14.11
CA GLU A 4 3.41 -12.03 -13.52
C GLU A 4 1.94 -11.89 -13.13
N GLU A 5 1.05 -12.46 -13.93
CA GLU A 5 -0.39 -12.51 -13.68
C GLU A 5 -0.70 -13.30 -12.41
N ALA A 6 -0.03 -14.43 -12.19
CA ALA A 6 -0.18 -15.23 -10.97
C ALA A 6 0.36 -14.49 -9.73
N ILE A 7 1.38 -13.63 -9.89
CA ILE A 7 1.89 -12.79 -8.80
C ILE A 7 0.88 -11.70 -8.43
N LEU A 8 0.33 -11.01 -9.43
CA LEU A 8 -0.67 -9.97 -9.22
C LEU A 8 -1.98 -10.52 -8.64
N ALA A 9 -2.35 -11.74 -9.01
CA ALA A 9 -3.50 -12.46 -8.44
C ALA A 9 -3.24 -12.98 -7.01
N GLY A 10 -2.00 -12.91 -6.51
CA GLY A 10 -1.61 -13.45 -5.21
C GLY A 10 -1.51 -14.98 -5.16
N GLU A 11 -1.51 -15.65 -6.31
CA GLU A 11 -1.41 -17.11 -6.45
C GLU A 11 0.05 -17.59 -6.45
N LEU A 12 1.00 -16.69 -6.73
CA LEU A 12 2.43 -16.96 -6.72
C LEU A 12 3.18 -15.90 -5.93
N THR A 13 4.01 -16.31 -4.96
CA THR A 13 4.86 -15.40 -4.19
C THR A 13 6.33 -15.59 -4.58
N PRO A 14 7.01 -14.56 -5.11
CA PRO A 14 8.43 -14.65 -5.44
C PRO A 14 9.29 -14.75 -4.17
N VAL A 15 10.26 -15.68 -4.15
CA VAL A 15 11.16 -15.90 -3.02
C VAL A 15 12.51 -15.24 -3.29
N PHE A 16 12.99 -14.45 -2.31
CA PHE A 16 14.29 -13.77 -2.36
C PHE A 16 15.17 -14.22 -1.20
N PHE A 17 16.47 -14.37 -1.45
CA PHE A 17 17.47 -14.67 -0.42
C PHE A 17 18.37 -13.46 -0.20
N GLY A 18 18.54 -13.07 1.06
CA GLY A 18 19.33 -11.91 1.43
C GLY A 18 19.53 -11.78 2.94
N SER A 19 20.33 -10.81 3.33
CA SER A 19 20.55 -10.42 4.72
C SER A 19 20.43 -8.90 4.82
N ALA A 20 19.35 -8.45 5.44
CA ALA A 20 19.13 -7.02 5.69
C ALA A 20 20.23 -6.41 6.59
N LEU A 21 20.78 -7.21 7.52
CA LEU A 21 21.85 -6.77 8.42
C LEU A 21 23.16 -6.46 7.69
N THR A 22 23.43 -7.14 6.57
CA THR A 22 24.65 -6.96 5.79
C THR A 22 24.39 -6.25 4.46
N ASN A 23 23.19 -5.68 4.26
CA ASN A 23 22.72 -5.07 3.01
C ASN A 23 22.90 -5.97 1.77
N PHE A 24 22.91 -7.28 1.94
CA PHE A 24 23.07 -8.24 0.84
C PHE A 24 21.70 -8.68 0.33
N GLY A 25 21.47 -8.61 -0.98
CA GLY A 25 20.20 -9.02 -1.62
C GLY A 25 19.04 -8.03 -1.47
N VAL A 26 19.22 -6.95 -0.69
CA VAL A 26 18.19 -5.91 -0.48
C VAL A 26 17.90 -5.14 -1.77
N GLN A 27 18.93 -4.81 -2.55
CA GLN A 27 18.76 -4.10 -3.83
C GLN A 27 17.94 -4.94 -4.82
N THR A 28 18.28 -6.22 -4.99
CA THR A 28 17.55 -7.14 -5.87
C THR A 28 16.09 -7.28 -5.45
N PHE A 29 15.83 -7.37 -4.13
CA PHE A 29 14.47 -7.36 -3.60
C PHE A 29 13.74 -6.06 -3.96
N LEU A 30 14.34 -4.90 -3.71
CA LEU A 30 13.71 -3.60 -3.98
C LEU A 30 13.42 -3.39 -5.48
N ASP A 31 14.38 -3.71 -6.35
CA ASP A 31 14.20 -3.58 -7.81
C ASP A 31 13.08 -4.47 -8.32
N THR A 32 12.94 -5.66 -7.74
CA THR A 32 11.89 -6.59 -8.11
C THR A 32 10.55 -6.17 -7.52
N PHE A 33 10.54 -5.69 -6.28
CA PHE A 33 9.37 -5.11 -5.64
C PHE A 33 8.83 -3.92 -6.44
N LEU A 34 9.68 -3.00 -6.88
CA LEU A 34 9.26 -1.84 -7.69
C LEU A 34 8.66 -2.23 -9.04
N LYS A 35 9.11 -3.33 -9.65
CA LYS A 35 8.56 -3.83 -10.93
C LYS A 35 7.17 -4.42 -10.78
N PHE A 36 6.92 -5.14 -9.69
CA PHE A 36 5.66 -5.86 -9.47
C PHE A 36 4.71 -5.16 -8.49
N ALA A 37 5.14 -4.06 -7.87
CA ALA A 37 4.31 -3.31 -6.95
C ALA A 37 3.10 -2.77 -7.73
N PRO A 38 1.87 -3.05 -7.27
CA PRO A 38 0.69 -2.53 -7.90
C PRO A 38 0.67 -1.00 -7.78
N GLU A 39 0.28 -0.32 -8.86
CA GLU A 39 -0.02 1.11 -8.85
C GLU A 39 -1.19 1.43 -7.89
N PRO A 40 -1.51 2.70 -7.60
CA PRO A 40 -2.76 3.04 -6.95
C PRO A 40 -3.95 2.51 -7.78
N HIS A 41 -4.66 1.54 -7.24
CA HIS A 41 -5.86 0.99 -7.86
C HIS A 41 -7.12 1.62 -7.26
N GLY A 42 -8.18 1.62 -8.07
CA GLY A 42 -9.51 2.05 -7.64
C GLY A 42 -9.99 1.32 -6.40
N HIS A 43 -10.84 2.00 -5.63
CA HIS A 43 -11.38 1.44 -4.39
C HIS A 43 -12.89 1.32 -4.49
N LYS A 44 -13.41 0.15 -4.14
CA LYS A 44 -14.85 -0.10 -4.10
C LYS A 44 -15.46 0.55 -2.87
N THR A 45 -16.56 1.24 -3.06
CA THR A 45 -17.39 1.78 -1.99
C THR A 45 -18.26 0.68 -1.39
N VAL A 46 -18.88 0.98 -0.25
CA VAL A 46 -19.85 0.07 0.41
C VAL A 46 -21.07 -0.20 -0.46
N ASP A 47 -21.43 0.74 -1.33
CA ASP A 47 -22.59 0.65 -2.23
C ASP A 47 -22.26 -0.08 -3.54
N GLY A 48 -20.99 -0.47 -3.74
CA GLY A 48 -20.52 -1.26 -4.88
C GLY A 48 -19.93 -0.45 -6.03
N ASP A 49 -19.99 0.88 -5.98
CA ASP A 49 -19.35 1.77 -6.95
C ASP A 49 -17.82 1.73 -6.81
N GLU A 50 -17.10 1.95 -7.90
CA GLU A 50 -15.63 2.02 -7.91
C GLU A 50 -15.17 3.46 -8.05
N ILE A 51 -14.34 3.92 -7.12
CA ILE A 51 -13.70 5.23 -7.21
C ILE A 51 -12.44 5.09 -8.05
N ASP A 52 -12.44 5.75 -9.21
CA ASP A 52 -11.27 5.87 -10.08
C ASP A 52 -10.17 6.69 -9.38
N PRO A 53 -8.93 6.17 -9.26
CA PRO A 53 -7.83 6.89 -8.63
C PRO A 53 -7.44 8.18 -9.36
N LEU A 54 -7.79 8.31 -10.65
CA LEU A 54 -7.55 9.49 -11.48
C LEU A 54 -8.65 10.56 -11.35
N ASN A 55 -9.67 10.33 -10.52
CA ASN A 55 -10.69 11.34 -10.26
C ASN A 55 -10.06 12.57 -9.57
N LYS A 56 -10.46 13.78 -10.00
CA LYS A 56 -9.98 15.06 -9.45
C LYS A 56 -10.54 15.35 -8.07
N ASP A 57 -11.71 14.82 -7.76
CA ASP A 57 -12.31 15.00 -6.44
C ASP A 57 -11.55 14.18 -5.40
N PHE A 58 -11.21 14.81 -4.28
CA PHE A 58 -10.50 14.15 -3.19
C PHE A 58 -11.37 13.08 -2.54
N SER A 59 -10.82 11.87 -2.40
CA SER A 59 -11.44 10.79 -1.65
C SER A 59 -10.40 9.99 -0.88
N GLY A 60 -10.83 9.38 0.23
CA GLY A 60 -9.97 8.55 1.05
C GLY A 60 -10.70 7.99 2.26
N PHE A 61 -10.10 7.00 2.91
CA PHE A 61 -10.66 6.38 4.10
C PHE A 61 -9.61 6.21 5.20
N VAL A 62 -10.06 6.34 6.45
CA VAL A 62 -9.22 6.13 7.64
C VAL A 62 -9.08 4.64 7.88
N PHE A 63 -7.86 4.11 7.82
CA PHE A 63 -7.61 2.68 8.05
C PHE A 63 -6.93 2.39 9.41
N LYS A 64 -6.40 3.42 10.07
CA LYS A 64 -5.78 3.29 11.39
C LYS A 64 -5.91 4.60 12.16
N ILE A 65 -6.21 4.50 13.45
CA ILE A 65 -6.15 5.62 14.39
C ILE A 65 -5.18 5.23 15.49
N GLN A 66 -4.17 6.07 15.71
CA GLN A 66 -3.23 5.91 16.81
C GLN A 66 -3.49 6.98 17.85
N ALA A 67 -3.79 6.57 19.08
CA ALA A 67 -3.87 7.47 20.22
C ALA A 67 -2.50 7.52 20.91
N ASN A 68 -1.96 8.73 21.08
CA ASN A 68 -0.80 8.98 21.92
C ASN A 68 -1.26 9.72 23.18
N MET A 69 -0.88 9.21 24.33
CA MET A 69 -1.19 9.80 25.63
C MET A 69 0.05 10.52 26.14
N THR A 70 -0.05 11.83 26.31
CA THR A 70 0.87 12.58 27.17
C THR A 70 0.20 12.79 28.52
N HIS A 71 0.95 13.23 29.54
CA HIS A 71 0.42 13.44 30.90
C HIS A 71 -0.78 14.40 30.99
N VAL A 72 -1.08 15.16 29.93
CA VAL A 72 -2.04 16.27 29.96
C VAL A 72 -3.23 16.06 29.01
N THR A 73 -3.02 15.39 27.86
CA THR A 73 -4.08 15.23 26.85
C THR A 73 -3.86 13.97 25.99
N VAL A 74 -4.95 13.39 25.49
CA VAL A 74 -4.91 12.35 24.45
C VAL A 74 -4.87 13.02 23.07
N THR A 75 -3.77 12.83 22.33
CA THR A 75 -3.69 13.21 20.91
C THR A 75 -4.04 12.00 20.05
N ARG A 76 -4.84 12.18 18.99
CA ARG A 76 -5.18 11.13 18.04
C ARG A 76 -4.66 11.49 16.66
N ILE A 77 -3.94 10.56 16.04
CA ILE A 77 -3.47 10.65 14.66
C ILE A 77 -4.26 9.63 13.85
N ALA A 78 -4.93 10.09 12.78
CA ALA A 78 -5.61 9.24 11.82
C ALA A 78 -4.72 9.03 10.59
N PHE A 79 -4.54 7.78 10.18
CA PHE A 79 -3.88 7.41 8.94
C PHE A 79 -4.96 7.22 7.87
N VAL A 80 -4.88 8.03 6.83
CA VAL A 80 -5.83 8.04 5.71
C VAL A 80 -5.13 7.46 4.48
N ARG A 81 -5.79 6.51 3.81
CA ARG A 81 -5.42 6.12 2.45
C ARG A 81 -6.19 7.03 1.50
N ILE A 82 -5.46 7.84 0.74
CA ILE A 82 -6.03 8.61 -0.37
C ILE A 82 -6.35 7.63 -1.49
N VAL A 83 -7.55 7.74 -2.04
CA VAL A 83 -8.02 6.92 -3.16
C VAL A 83 -8.00 7.73 -4.45
N SER A 84 -8.45 8.99 -4.44
CA SER A 84 -8.44 9.90 -5.60
C SER A 84 -8.22 11.35 -5.16
N GLY A 85 -8.00 12.23 -6.14
CA GLY A 85 -7.70 13.65 -5.97
C GLY A 85 -6.25 13.99 -6.27
N ASP A 86 -5.95 15.27 -6.44
CA ASP A 86 -4.57 15.73 -6.67
C ASP A 86 -3.73 15.61 -5.39
N SER A 87 -2.62 14.89 -5.50
CA SER A 87 -1.58 14.72 -4.46
C SER A 87 -0.44 15.72 -4.62
#